data_AF-A0A7J2X124-F1
#
_entry.id   AF-A0A7J2X124-F1
#
_cell.length_a   1.000
_cell.length_b   1.000
_cell.length_c   1.000
_cell.angle_alpha   90.00
_cell.angle_beta   90.00
_cell.angle_gamma   90.00
#
_symmetry.space_group_name_H-M   'P 1'
#
loop_
_entity.id
_entity.type
_entity.pdbx_description
1 polymer ?
#
loop_
_entity_poly.entity_id
_entity_poly.type
_entity_poly.pdbx_seq_one_letter_code
_entity_poly.pdbx_strand_id
1 'polypeptide(L)'
;MKRIVDSIWVDIEEGDVLVISSKPLLTAYGKVVDLSFIRYGRNALELSKRYSIGPKFAELILKYPDGIYRGVREAILTVVDDVLLANAGLDRKNAGINKVALPFTELKGIVGKFYKYVYDKYGVRVGVIISDSMIAPLRGGLEP
;
A
#
# COMPACT_ATOMS: atom_id res chain seq x y z
N MET A 1 -12.47 -3.35 9.53
CA MET A 1 -12.90 -4.76 9.58
C MET A 1 -14.38 -4.87 9.89
N LYS A 2 -14.83 -4.65 11.14
CA LYS A 2 -16.26 -4.67 11.52
C LYS A 2 -17.17 -3.98 10.49
N ARG A 3 -16.96 -2.69 10.22
CA ARG A 3 -17.74 -1.94 9.22
C ARG A 3 -17.80 -2.56 7.82
N ILE A 4 -16.74 -3.21 7.36
CA ILE A 4 -16.65 -3.81 6.01
C ILE A 4 -17.37 -5.15 5.99
N VAL A 5 -17.19 -5.96 7.02
CA VAL A 5 -17.84 -7.29 7.11
C VAL A 5 -19.33 -7.15 7.45
N ASP A 6 -19.68 -6.20 8.31
CA ASP A 6 -21.07 -5.88 8.66
C ASP A 6 -21.83 -5.24 7.48
N SER A 7 -21.12 -4.70 6.48
CA SER A 7 -21.74 -4.16 5.27
C SER A 7 -21.93 -5.22 4.18
N ILE A 8 -21.73 -6.50 4.46
CA ILE A 8 -22.04 -7.60 3.54
C ILE A 8 -23.51 -7.98 3.76
N TRP A 9 -24.27 -8.04 2.66
CA TRP A 9 -25.75 -8.11 2.65
C TRP A 9 -26.24 -9.53 2.38
N VAL A 10 -25.30 -10.42 2.05
CA VAL A 10 -25.48 -11.84 1.78
C VAL A 10 -24.90 -12.63 2.93
N ASP A 11 -25.43 -13.83 3.15
CA ASP A 11 -24.87 -14.74 4.13
C ASP A 11 -23.47 -15.18 3.69
N ILE A 12 -22.58 -15.37 4.66
CA ILE A 12 -21.20 -15.82 4.44
C ILE A 12 -21.16 -17.30 4.79
N GLU A 13 -20.77 -18.13 3.83
CA GLU A 13 -20.73 -19.58 3.95
C GLU A 13 -19.30 -20.13 3.99
N GLU A 14 -19.17 -21.39 4.42
CA GLU A 14 -17.88 -22.10 4.42
C GLU A 14 -17.35 -22.24 2.98
N GLY A 15 -16.11 -21.82 2.75
CA GLY A 15 -15.45 -21.89 1.44
C GLY A 15 -15.61 -20.63 0.59
N ASP A 16 -16.39 -19.63 1.02
CA ASP A 16 -16.50 -18.35 0.33
C ASP A 16 -15.15 -17.61 0.27
N VAL A 17 -15.02 -16.72 -0.72
CA VAL A 17 -13.83 -15.86 -0.89
C VAL A 17 -14.22 -14.39 -0.79
N LEU A 18 -13.75 -13.72 0.27
CA LEU A 18 -13.89 -12.28 0.43
C LEU A 18 -12.79 -11.56 -0.35
N VAL A 19 -13.16 -10.88 -1.44
CA VAL A 19 -12.26 -10.00 -2.20
C VAL A 19 -12.48 -8.56 -1.74
N ILE A 20 -11.45 -7.97 -1.14
CA ILE A 20 -11.48 -6.63 -0.55
C ILE A 20 -10.58 -5.71 -1.37
N SER A 21 -11.10 -4.60 -1.88
CA SER A 21 -10.23 -3.60 -2.52
C SER A 21 -9.27 -2.99 -1.49
N SER A 22 -7.99 -2.83 -1.85
CA SER A 22 -7.00 -2.15 -1.01
C SER A 22 -7.37 -0.69 -0.73
N LYS A 23 -8.12 -0.01 -1.62
CA LYS A 23 -8.45 1.42 -1.50
C LYS A 23 -9.16 1.76 -0.18
N PRO A 24 -10.25 1.07 0.22
CA PRO A 24 -10.82 1.19 1.56
C PRO A 24 -9.82 0.96 2.70
N LEU A 25 -8.87 0.03 2.52
CA LEU A 25 -7.86 -0.27 3.54
C LEU A 25 -6.80 0.84 3.62
N LEU A 26 -6.37 1.39 2.48
CA LEU A 26 -5.50 2.56 2.40
C LEU A 26 -6.16 3.79 3.01
N THR A 27 -7.45 4.01 2.84
CA THR A 27 -8.14 5.12 3.52
C THR A 27 -8.28 4.89 5.03
N ALA A 28 -8.58 3.65 5.45
CA ALA A 28 -8.80 3.33 6.86
C ALA A 28 -7.51 3.20 7.69
N TYR A 29 -6.41 2.78 7.05
CA TYR A 29 -5.13 2.47 7.70
C TYR A 29 -3.96 3.32 7.18
N GLY A 30 -4.11 3.98 6.02
CA GLY A 30 -3.10 4.83 5.42
C GLY A 30 -2.87 6.06 6.27
N LYS A 31 -1.65 6.14 6.79
CA LYS A 31 -1.18 7.30 7.53
C LYS A 31 -0.74 8.35 6.53
N VAL A 32 -1.22 9.57 6.68
CA VAL A 32 -0.71 10.72 5.95
C VAL A 32 0.35 11.40 6.80
N VAL A 33 1.54 11.60 6.24
CA VAL A 33 2.64 12.31 6.90
C VAL A 33 2.92 13.62 6.21
N ASP A 34 3.24 14.65 7.00
CA ASP A 34 3.68 15.94 6.49
C ASP A 34 5.19 15.93 6.32
N LEU A 35 5.65 16.25 5.09
CA LEU A 35 7.05 16.28 4.73
C LEU A 35 7.83 17.33 5.52
N SER A 36 7.21 18.39 6.04
CA SER A 36 7.92 19.40 6.85
C SER A 36 8.66 18.78 8.04
N PHE A 37 8.09 17.76 8.67
CA PHE A 37 8.67 17.07 9.84
C PHE A 37 9.68 15.97 9.50
N ILE A 38 9.85 15.62 8.22
CA ILE A 38 10.78 14.57 7.80
C ILE A 38 12.20 15.13 7.68
N ARG A 39 13.12 14.54 8.44
CA ARG A 39 14.57 14.71 8.28
C ARG A 39 15.08 13.68 7.27
N TYR A 40 16.08 14.03 6.47
CA TYR A 40 16.65 13.14 5.46
C TYR A 40 18.15 12.97 5.64
N GLY A 41 18.65 11.78 5.31
CA GLY A 41 20.07 11.43 5.39
C GLY A 41 20.83 11.59 4.07
N ARG A 42 22.10 11.18 4.08
CA ARG A 42 22.96 11.19 2.89
C ARG A 42 22.42 10.29 1.77
N ASN A 43 21.93 9.09 2.10
CA ASN A 43 21.38 8.15 1.12
C ASN A 43 20.16 8.73 0.40
N ALA A 44 19.25 9.38 1.14
CA ALA A 44 18.10 10.06 0.56
C ALA A 44 18.50 11.23 -0.34
N LEU A 45 19.54 11.97 0.03
CA LEU A 45 20.07 13.05 -0.80
C LEU A 45 20.68 12.52 -2.12
N GLU A 46 21.40 11.41 -2.07
CA GLU A 46 21.94 10.77 -3.28
C GLU A 46 20.81 10.28 -4.19
N LEU A 47 19.84 9.56 -3.62
CA LEU A 47 18.68 9.03 -4.34
C LEU A 47 17.84 10.16 -4.96
N SER A 48 17.66 11.24 -4.21
CA SER A 48 17.01 12.47 -4.65
C SER A 48 17.64 13.07 -5.89
N LYS A 49 18.98 13.23 -5.89
CA LYS A 49 19.71 13.74 -7.05
C LYS A 49 19.60 12.80 -8.24
N ARG A 50 19.77 11.50 -8.00
CA ARG A 50 19.76 10.47 -9.06
C ARG A 50 18.44 10.41 -9.82
N TYR A 51 17.31 10.54 -9.12
CA TYR A 51 15.97 10.38 -9.72
C TYR A 51 15.17 11.69 -9.78
N SER A 52 15.77 12.83 -9.47
CA SER A 52 15.12 14.15 -9.46
C SER A 52 13.86 14.21 -8.59
N ILE A 53 13.88 13.55 -7.44
CA ILE A 53 12.80 13.60 -6.43
C ILE A 53 13.23 14.43 -5.22
N GLY A 54 12.28 14.90 -4.41
CA GLY A 54 12.61 15.65 -3.19
C GLY A 54 13.33 14.77 -2.15
N PRO A 55 14.34 15.28 -1.41
CA PRO A 55 15.13 14.48 -0.49
C PRO A 55 14.32 13.90 0.67
N LYS A 56 13.32 14.62 1.15
CA LYS A 56 12.39 14.11 2.18
C LYS A 56 11.49 12.99 1.67
N PHE A 57 11.11 13.05 0.39
CA PHE A 57 10.35 11.98 -0.24
C PHE A 57 11.23 10.76 -0.49
N ALA A 58 12.46 10.97 -0.94
CA ALA A 58 13.47 9.92 -1.08
C ALA A 58 13.75 9.20 0.26
N GLU A 59 13.79 9.94 1.38
CA GLU A 59 13.91 9.34 2.70
C GLU A 59 12.75 8.40 3.02
N LEU A 60 11.51 8.82 2.73
CA LEU A 60 10.35 7.95 2.91
C LEU A 60 10.46 6.72 2.00
N ILE A 61 10.85 6.87 0.73
CA ILE A 61 11.05 5.72 -0.17
C ILE A 61 12.08 4.75 0.39
N LEU A 62 13.13 5.22 1.07
CA LEU A 62 14.14 4.32 1.65
C LEU A 62 13.65 3.56 2.90
N LYS A 63 12.55 4.00 3.52
CA LYS A 63 12.07 3.47 4.80
C LYS A 63 11.17 2.24 4.68
N TYR A 64 10.43 2.13 3.58
CA TYR A 64 9.35 1.14 3.43
C TYR A 64 9.67 -0.13 2.63
N PRO A 65 10.56 -0.13 1.62
CA PRO A 65 10.71 -1.29 0.76
C PRO A 65 11.66 -2.34 1.33
N ASP A 66 11.31 -3.60 1.08
CA ASP A 66 12.17 -4.77 1.27
C ASP A 66 13.32 -4.78 0.25
N GLY A 67 13.13 -4.12 -0.90
CA GLY A 67 14.14 -3.96 -1.93
C GLY A 67 13.93 -2.75 -2.84
N ILE A 68 15.03 -2.11 -3.25
CA ILE A 68 15.04 -1.02 -4.23
C ILE A 68 15.79 -1.49 -5.46
N TYR A 69 15.14 -1.41 -6.62
CA TYR A 69 15.74 -1.73 -7.90
C TYR A 69 16.33 -0.46 -8.51
N ARG A 70 15.85 -0.07 -9.69
CA ARG A 70 16.23 1.16 -10.37
C ARG A 70 14.97 1.93 -10.75
N GLY A 71 15.18 3.15 -11.19
CA GLY A 71 14.11 4.06 -11.57
C GLY A 71 14.42 4.84 -12.82
N VAL A 72 13.44 5.65 -13.20
CA VAL A 72 13.57 6.75 -14.13
C VAL A 72 13.37 8.05 -13.36
N ARG A 73 13.35 9.19 -14.07
CA ARG A 73 13.04 10.47 -13.42
C ARG A 73 11.69 10.40 -12.71
N GLU A 74 11.67 10.80 -11.44
CA GLU A 74 10.50 10.85 -10.56
C GLU A 74 9.85 9.52 -10.15
N ALA A 75 10.35 8.38 -10.63
CA ALA A 75 9.78 7.06 -10.35
C ALA A 75 10.86 6.01 -10.11
N ILE A 76 10.83 5.38 -8.94
CA ILE A 76 11.75 4.33 -8.51
C ILE A 76 10.98 3.02 -8.37
N LEU A 77 11.44 1.94 -9.00
CA LEU A 77 10.85 0.62 -8.80
C LEU A 77 11.36 0.02 -7.48
N THR A 78 10.42 -0.42 -6.66
CA THR A 78 10.65 -0.96 -5.31
C THR A 78 9.80 -2.19 -5.07
N VAL A 79 10.16 -3.00 -4.08
CA VAL A 79 9.31 -4.09 -3.57
C VAL A 79 8.95 -3.81 -2.12
N VAL A 80 7.67 -3.93 -1.80
CA VAL A 80 7.10 -3.80 -0.45
C VAL A 80 6.13 -4.96 -0.24
N ASP A 81 6.29 -5.76 0.80
CA ASP A 81 5.46 -6.95 1.08
C ASP A 81 5.37 -7.90 -0.13
N ASP A 82 6.50 -8.14 -0.81
CA ASP A 82 6.62 -8.94 -2.04
C ASP A 82 5.90 -8.36 -3.29
N VAL A 83 5.40 -7.12 -3.20
CA VAL A 83 4.71 -6.45 -4.31
C VAL A 83 5.57 -5.38 -4.96
N LEU A 84 5.66 -5.41 -6.30
CA LEU A 84 6.36 -4.40 -7.10
C LEU A 84 5.56 -3.09 -7.14
N LEU A 85 6.14 -2.02 -6.59
CA LEU A 85 5.50 -0.71 -6.50
C LEU A 85 6.44 0.40 -6.97
N ALA A 86 5.87 1.46 -7.55
CA ALA A 86 6.59 2.69 -7.79
C ALA A 86 6.70 3.50 -6.49
N ASN A 87 7.89 4.04 -6.20
CA ASN A 87 8.18 4.90 -5.05
C ASN A 87 7.71 4.31 -3.71
N ALA A 88 7.92 3.01 -3.51
CA ALA A 88 7.45 2.24 -2.35
C ALA A 88 5.93 2.29 -2.13
N GLY A 89 5.12 2.65 -3.13
CA GLY A 89 3.67 2.83 -2.99
C GLY A 89 3.26 4.13 -2.27
N LEU A 90 4.20 5.06 -2.08
CA LEU A 90 3.91 6.37 -1.49
C LEU A 90 3.08 7.23 -2.46
N ASP A 91 2.00 7.83 -1.96
CA ASP A 91 1.13 8.70 -2.75
C ASP A 91 1.24 10.17 -2.33
N ARG A 92 1.77 11.00 -3.23
CA ARG A 92 1.84 12.47 -3.06
C ARG A 92 0.63 13.19 -3.61
N LYS A 93 0.00 12.63 -4.64
CA LYS A 93 -1.03 13.34 -5.43
C LYS A 93 -2.36 13.36 -4.68
N ASN A 94 -2.66 12.30 -3.95
CA ASN A 94 -3.91 12.16 -3.22
C ASN A 94 -3.81 12.51 -1.73
N ALA A 95 -2.63 12.89 -1.24
CA ALA A 95 -2.38 13.17 0.19
C ALA A 95 -2.56 14.65 0.60
N GLY A 96 -2.65 15.55 -0.38
CA GLY A 96 -2.69 17.00 -0.15
C GLY A 96 -1.32 17.67 -0.16
N ILE A 97 -1.30 19.00 -0.01
CA ILE A 97 -0.06 19.79 -0.15
C ILE A 97 0.96 19.45 0.95
N ASN A 98 2.23 19.30 0.55
CA ASN A 98 3.35 18.89 1.43
C ASN A 98 3.13 17.58 2.20
N LYS A 99 2.17 16.76 1.78
CA LYS A 99 1.82 15.50 2.44
C LYS A 99 2.10 14.30 1.55
N VAL A 100 2.26 13.16 2.21
CA VAL A 100 2.46 11.86 1.57
C VAL A 100 1.61 10.83 2.31
N ALA A 101 0.80 10.07 1.57
CA ALA A 101 0.17 8.88 2.11
C ALA A 101 1.19 7.75 2.09
N LEU A 102 1.38 7.14 3.25
CA LEU A 102 2.32 6.04 3.44
C LEU A 102 1.78 4.76 2.80
N PRO A 103 2.67 3.90 2.28
CA PRO A 103 2.24 2.63 1.75
C PRO A 103 1.73 1.75 2.87
N PHE A 104 0.82 0.88 2.48
CA PHE A 104 0.26 -0.09 3.38
C PHE A 104 1.23 -1.28 3.54
N THR A 105 1.75 -1.50 4.75
CA THR A 105 2.89 -2.41 5.07
C THR A 105 2.51 -3.57 5.99
N GLU A 106 1.22 -3.89 6.08
CA GLU A 106 0.73 -5.05 6.86
C GLU A 106 -0.36 -5.83 6.10
N LEU A 107 -0.24 -6.00 4.78
CA LEU A 107 -1.25 -6.69 3.97
C LEU A 107 -1.53 -8.09 4.51
N LYS A 108 -0.47 -8.89 4.71
CA LYS A 108 -0.57 -10.24 5.25
C LYS A 108 -1.22 -10.25 6.64
N GLY A 109 -0.85 -9.29 7.49
CA GLY A 109 -1.43 -9.13 8.83
C GLY A 109 -2.92 -8.78 8.79
N ILE A 110 -3.35 -7.91 7.88
CA ILE A 110 -4.77 -7.57 7.72
C ILE A 110 -5.58 -8.74 7.18
N VAL A 111 -5.07 -9.48 6.19
CA VAL A 111 -5.72 -10.69 5.69
C VAL A 111 -6.02 -11.64 6.84
N GLY A 112 -5.02 -11.91 7.69
CA GLY A 112 -5.20 -12.75 8.88
C GLY A 112 -6.22 -12.18 9.86
N LYS A 113 -6.24 -10.85 10.08
CA LYS A 113 -7.23 -10.19 10.95
C LYS A 113 -8.66 -10.29 10.38
N PHE A 114 -8.84 -10.19 9.07
CA PHE A 114 -10.15 -10.38 8.42
C PHE A 114 -10.63 -11.83 8.52
N TYR A 115 -9.75 -12.79 8.19
CA TYR A 115 -10.05 -14.22 8.34
C TYR A 115 -10.49 -14.54 9.76
N LYS A 116 -9.70 -14.12 10.76
CA LYS A 116 -10.02 -14.32 12.17
C LYS A 116 -11.34 -13.66 12.55
N TYR A 117 -11.58 -12.43 12.09
CA TYR A 117 -12.82 -11.72 12.40
C TYR A 117 -14.07 -12.42 11.84
N VAL A 118 -14.00 -12.93 10.61
CA VAL A 118 -15.10 -13.70 10.00
C VAL A 118 -15.30 -15.02 10.75
N TYR A 119 -14.23 -15.75 11.03
CA TYR A 119 -14.29 -17.01 11.78
C TYR A 119 -14.89 -16.82 13.17
N ASP A 120 -14.42 -15.82 13.92
CA ASP A 120 -14.91 -15.54 15.28
C ASP A 120 -16.39 -15.08 15.28
N LYS A 121 -16.87 -14.46 14.19
CA LYS A 121 -18.24 -13.92 14.09
C LYS A 121 -19.26 -14.92 13.54
N TYR A 122 -18.88 -15.70 12.53
CA TYR A 122 -19.79 -16.57 11.76
C TYR A 122 -19.48 -18.07 11.92
N GLY A 123 -18.31 -18.43 12.47
CA GLY A 123 -17.91 -19.83 12.64
C GLY A 123 -17.48 -20.53 11.35
N VAL A 124 -17.35 -19.81 10.25
CA VAL A 124 -16.99 -20.34 8.92
C VAL A 124 -15.57 -19.94 8.53
N ARG A 125 -14.92 -20.78 7.71
CA ARG A 125 -13.62 -20.51 7.10
C ARG A 125 -13.80 -20.03 5.68
N VAL A 126 -13.18 -18.90 5.39
CA VAL A 126 -13.26 -18.21 4.10
C VAL A 126 -11.86 -17.95 3.55
N GLY A 127 -11.74 -17.86 2.23
CA GLY A 127 -10.60 -17.20 1.60
C GLY A 127 -10.70 -15.68 1.76
N VAL A 128 -9.57 -15.00 1.91
CA VAL A 128 -9.52 -13.53 1.94
C VAL A 128 -8.45 -13.05 0.97
N ILE A 129 -8.84 -12.22 0.01
CA ILE A 129 -7.96 -11.62 -1.00
C ILE A 129 -8.05 -10.11 -0.86
N ILE A 130 -6.91 -9.43 -0.75
CA ILE A 130 -6.85 -7.99 -0.91
C ILE A 130 -6.39 -7.71 -2.35
N SER A 131 -7.20 -6.97 -3.11
CA SER A 131 -6.92 -6.66 -4.51
C SER A 131 -6.81 -5.15 -4.73
N ASP A 132 -5.88 -4.74 -5.57
CA ASP A 132 -5.82 -3.37 -6.08
C ASP A 132 -5.55 -3.38 -7.58
N SER A 133 -6.00 -2.33 -8.26
CA SER A 133 -5.58 -2.05 -9.62
C SER A 133 -4.13 -1.57 -9.58
N MET A 134 -3.19 -2.36 -10.09
CA MET A 134 -1.78 -1.97 -10.21
C MET A 134 -1.42 -1.68 -11.67
N ILE A 135 -0.46 -0.77 -11.86
CA ILE A 135 0.16 -0.57 -13.17
C ILE A 135 1.33 -1.54 -13.24
N ALA A 136 1.28 -2.49 -14.17
CA ALA A 136 2.40 -3.38 -14.42
C ALA A 136 3.57 -2.56 -15.01
N PRO A 137 4.78 -2.62 -14.41
CA PRO A 137 5.96 -2.00 -15.00
C PRO A 137 6.12 -2.45 -16.46
N LEU A 138 6.50 -1.51 -17.34
CA LEU A 138 6.72 -1.74 -18.78
C LEU A 138 5.45 -1.98 -19.63
N ARG A 139 4.24 -1.83 -19.08
CA ARG A 139 2.98 -1.81 -19.85
C ARG A 139 2.24 -0.48 -19.67
N GLY A 140 1.73 0.07 -20.76
CA GLY A 140 0.88 1.26 -20.73
C GLY A 140 -0.58 0.88 -20.46
N GLY A 141 -1.15 1.35 -19.35
CA GLY A 141 -2.55 1.10 -18.97
C GLY A 141 -2.70 0.52 -17.56
N LEU A 142 -3.94 0.46 -17.07
CA LEU A 142 -4.32 -0.35 -15.90
C LEU A 142 -4.78 -1.72 -16.43
N GLU A 143 -4.47 -2.81 -15.73
CA GLU A 143 -5.11 -4.10 -16.06
C GLU A 143 -6.64 -3.97 -15.86
N PRO A 144 -7.45 -4.37 -16.86
CA PRO A 144 -8.90 -4.27 -16.82
C PRO A 144 -9.54 -5.24 -15.82
#